data_AF-A0AA45C915-F1
#
_entry.id   AF-A0AA45C915-F1
#
_cell.length_a   1.000
_cell.length_b   1.000
_cell.length_c   1.000
_cell.angle_alpha   90.00
_cell.angle_beta   90.00
_cell.angle_gamma   90.00
#
_symmetry.space_group_name_H-M   'P 1'
#
loop_
_entity.id
_entity.type
_entity.pdbx_description
1 polymer ?
#
loop_
_entity_poly.entity_id
_entity_poly.type
_entity_poly.pdbx_seq_one_letter_code
_entity_poly.pdbx_strand_id
1 'polypeptide(L)'
;MEINDCDIIEIEEILLPQGCHFTEEGKEFLRCNESKEVLACPGSGKTTLLMAKLYLLSKSMPFDNNAGICVLSHTNVAVNEIKKRLGTAADKILAYPNFVGTIQSFIDKFVAFPYLTNITDVAIQVVDDINYADRLWNLCNSSKKYSKLQYLIKKNVEISSKYNSPESYIRDMYIGEDGKLRIKKIKKCISGNDKPSTKQFIDIKEELLSNHGIIRYALCICTFKLCN
;
A
#
# COMPACT_ATOMS: atom_id res chain seq x y z
N MET A 1 15.72 -27.70 -0.27
CA MET A 1 14.56 -28.46 0.23
C MET A 1 14.10 -29.40 -0.86
N GLU A 2 14.01 -30.68 -0.58
CA GLU A 2 13.60 -31.70 -1.55
C GLU A 2 12.18 -32.16 -1.20
N ILE A 3 11.22 -31.91 -2.08
CA ILE A 3 9.82 -32.34 -1.91
C ILE A 3 9.70 -33.72 -2.55
N ASN A 4 9.31 -34.72 -1.77
CA ASN A 4 9.14 -36.10 -2.24
C ASN A 4 7.66 -36.45 -2.51
N ASP A 5 7.41 -37.68 -2.94
CA ASP A 5 6.05 -38.14 -3.28
C ASP A 5 5.14 -38.25 -2.07
N CYS A 6 5.66 -38.61 -0.90
CA CYS A 6 4.87 -38.65 0.33
C CYS A 6 4.36 -37.26 0.71
N ASP A 7 5.20 -36.23 0.54
CA ASP A 7 4.80 -34.84 0.76
C ASP A 7 3.66 -34.42 -0.17
N ILE A 8 3.71 -34.85 -1.44
CA ILE A 8 2.68 -34.57 -2.45
C ILE A 8 1.37 -35.28 -2.10
N ILE A 9 1.42 -36.56 -1.75
CA ILE A 9 0.22 -37.33 -1.38
C ILE A 9 -0.47 -36.70 -0.16
N GLU A 10 0.30 -36.32 0.87
CA GLU A 10 -0.27 -35.69 2.06
C GLU A 10 -0.97 -34.37 1.71
N ILE A 11 -0.36 -33.52 0.88
CA ILE A 11 -0.95 -32.22 0.55
C ILE A 11 -2.16 -32.36 -0.39
N GLU A 12 -2.21 -33.40 -1.23
CA GLU A 12 -3.39 -33.75 -2.01
C GLU A 12 -4.57 -34.12 -1.10
N GLU A 13 -4.35 -34.95 -0.08
CA GLU A 13 -5.38 -35.32 0.90
C GLU A 13 -5.91 -34.12 1.70
N ILE A 14 -5.05 -33.12 1.95
CA ILE A 14 -5.41 -31.92 2.71
C ILE A 14 -6.18 -30.91 1.84
N LEU A 15 -5.74 -30.66 0.61
CA LEU A 15 -6.24 -29.55 -0.21
C LEU A 15 -7.23 -29.95 -1.30
N LEU A 16 -7.23 -31.21 -1.73
CA LEU A 16 -8.05 -31.68 -2.84
C LEU A 16 -9.23 -32.54 -2.34
N PRO A 17 -10.33 -32.62 -3.10
CA PRO A 17 -11.37 -33.60 -2.84
C PRO A 17 -10.83 -35.03 -2.86
N GLN A 18 -11.50 -35.94 -2.15
CA GLN A 18 -11.06 -37.33 -2.05
C GLN A 18 -10.89 -37.97 -3.44
N GLY A 19 -9.73 -38.60 -3.67
CA GLY A 19 -9.36 -39.25 -4.93
C GLY A 19 -8.91 -38.32 -6.06
N CYS A 20 -8.76 -37.02 -5.78
CA CYS A 20 -8.18 -36.07 -6.72
C CYS A 20 -6.67 -35.93 -6.51
N HIS A 21 -5.94 -35.73 -7.61
CA HIS A 21 -4.48 -35.60 -7.61
C HIS A 21 -4.07 -34.37 -8.42
N PHE A 22 -2.90 -33.81 -8.10
CA PHE A 22 -2.25 -32.82 -8.96
C PHE A 22 -1.82 -33.47 -10.27
N THR A 23 -1.86 -32.68 -11.35
CA THR A 23 -1.28 -33.08 -12.63
C THR A 23 0.23 -33.22 -12.49
N GLU A 24 0.89 -33.95 -13.41
CA GLU A 24 2.35 -34.08 -13.39
C GLU A 24 3.05 -32.72 -13.49
N GLU A 25 2.56 -31.79 -14.33
CA GLU A 25 3.04 -30.40 -14.37
C GLU A 25 2.89 -29.69 -13.01
N GLY A 26 1.79 -29.96 -12.30
CA GLY A 26 1.56 -29.45 -10.95
C GLY A 26 2.57 -30.00 -9.96
N LYS A 27 2.84 -31.30 -9.99
CA LYS A 27 3.86 -31.96 -9.14
C LYS A 27 5.26 -31.45 -9.46
N GLU A 28 5.61 -31.27 -10.73
CA GLU A 28 6.86 -30.65 -11.17
C GLU A 28 7.01 -29.23 -10.60
N PHE A 29 5.95 -28.43 -10.67
CA PHE A 29 5.94 -27.10 -10.05
C PHE A 29 6.14 -27.17 -8.54
N LEU A 30 5.48 -28.10 -7.84
CA LEU A 30 5.65 -28.28 -6.40
C LEU A 30 7.10 -28.63 -6.05
N ARG A 31 7.78 -29.47 -6.84
CA ARG A 31 9.19 -29.82 -6.62
C ARG A 31 10.18 -28.74 -7.06
N CYS A 32 9.77 -27.80 -7.90
CA CYS A 32 10.65 -26.74 -8.44
C CYS A 32 11.06 -25.71 -7.36
N ASN A 33 12.36 -25.45 -7.23
CA ASN A 33 12.92 -24.46 -6.31
C ASN A 33 13.53 -23.23 -7.03
N GLU A 34 13.35 -23.16 -8.34
CA GLU A 34 13.87 -22.09 -9.17
C GLU A 34 12.75 -21.11 -9.57
N SER A 35 13.13 -20.01 -10.22
CA SER A 35 12.16 -19.08 -10.79
C SER A 35 11.33 -19.75 -11.87
N LYS A 36 10.01 -19.80 -11.69
CA LYS A 36 9.09 -20.45 -12.61
C LYS A 36 7.86 -19.59 -12.85
N GLU A 37 7.49 -19.45 -14.12
CA GLU A 37 6.21 -18.88 -14.51
C GLU A 37 5.17 -19.99 -14.65
N VAL A 38 3.97 -19.77 -14.11
CA VAL A 38 2.85 -20.71 -14.19
C VAL A 38 1.74 -20.08 -15.01
N LEU A 39 1.55 -20.58 -16.23
CA LEU A 39 0.54 -20.08 -17.16
C LEU A 39 -0.88 -20.45 -16.70
N ALA A 40 -1.81 -19.56 -17.00
CA ALA A 40 -3.10 -19.53 -16.35
C ALA A 40 -4.28 -19.73 -17.31
N CYS A 41 -4.83 -20.94 -17.38
CA CYS A 41 -6.18 -21.15 -17.93
C CYS A 41 -7.24 -21.03 -16.83
N PRO A 42 -8.49 -20.62 -17.14
CA PRO A 42 -9.61 -20.69 -16.20
C PRO A 42 -9.75 -22.11 -15.64
N GLY A 43 -9.91 -22.24 -14.31
CA GLY A 43 -10.06 -23.55 -13.66
C GLY A 43 -8.77 -24.38 -13.50
N SER A 44 -7.60 -23.90 -13.94
CA SER A 44 -6.35 -24.69 -13.92
C SER A 44 -5.71 -24.92 -12.54
N GLY A 45 -6.42 -24.64 -11.44
CA GLY A 45 -5.95 -24.95 -10.09
C GLY A 45 -4.76 -24.15 -9.55
N LYS A 46 -4.32 -23.07 -10.20
CA LYS A 46 -3.13 -22.27 -9.78
C LYS A 46 -3.16 -21.83 -8.33
N THR A 47 -4.30 -21.31 -7.86
CA THR A 47 -4.43 -20.89 -6.46
C THR A 47 -4.19 -22.08 -5.53
N THR A 48 -4.72 -23.26 -5.88
CA THR A 48 -4.50 -24.51 -5.12
C THR A 48 -3.05 -24.96 -5.17
N LEU A 49 -2.38 -24.90 -6.33
CA LEU A 49 -0.95 -25.21 -6.46
C LEU A 49 -0.08 -24.26 -5.63
N LEU A 50 -0.39 -22.96 -5.63
CA LEU A 50 0.28 -21.99 -4.78
C LEU A 50 0.08 -22.33 -3.30
N MET A 51 -1.14 -22.72 -2.89
CA MET A 51 -1.42 -23.11 -1.50
C MET A 51 -0.66 -24.36 -1.11
N ALA A 52 -0.62 -25.37 -1.98
CA ALA A 52 0.17 -26.57 -1.77
C ALA A 52 1.66 -26.24 -1.60
N LYS A 53 2.22 -25.40 -2.48
CA LYS A 53 3.63 -24.98 -2.37
C LYS A 53 3.90 -24.25 -1.06
N LEU A 54 3.03 -23.31 -0.65
CA LEU A 54 3.18 -22.58 0.61
C LEU A 54 3.08 -23.50 1.83
N TYR A 55 2.15 -24.46 1.83
CA TYR A 55 2.02 -25.44 2.90
C TYR A 55 3.29 -26.29 3.02
N LEU A 56 3.79 -26.81 1.90
CA LEU A 56 5.02 -27.61 1.87
C LEU A 56 6.22 -26.80 2.37
N LEU A 57 6.36 -25.54 1.94
CA LEU A 57 7.41 -24.64 2.44
C LEU A 57 7.28 -24.37 3.95
N SER A 58 6.05 -24.30 4.49
CA SER A 58 5.81 -24.07 5.93
C SER A 58 6.35 -25.19 6.82
N LYS A 59 6.47 -26.42 6.29
CA LYS A 59 7.02 -27.56 7.02
C LYS A 59 8.53 -27.46 7.20
N SER A 60 9.21 -26.76 6.31
CA SER A 60 10.66 -26.56 6.36
C SER A 60 11.05 -25.24 7.03
N MET A 61 10.10 -24.52 7.61
CA MET A 61 10.38 -23.34 8.43
C MET A 61 10.82 -23.73 9.86
N PRO A 62 11.70 -22.94 10.51
CA PRO A 62 12.29 -21.69 10.00
C PRO A 62 13.39 -21.96 8.96
N PHE A 63 13.57 -21.02 8.02
CA PHE A 63 14.67 -21.08 7.06
C PHE A 63 15.96 -20.49 7.63
N ASP A 64 17.09 -20.89 7.05
CA ASP A 64 18.40 -20.37 7.42
C ASP A 64 18.51 -18.85 7.20
N ASN A 65 19.40 -18.20 7.95
CA ASN A 65 19.68 -16.76 7.86
C ASN A 65 18.44 -15.87 8.00
N ASN A 66 17.41 -16.33 8.72
CA ASN A 66 16.17 -15.60 8.93
C ASN A 66 15.46 -15.22 7.60
N ALA A 67 15.66 -16.05 6.57
CA ALA A 67 14.95 -15.93 5.30
C ALA A 67 13.47 -16.26 5.48
N GLY A 68 12.63 -15.70 4.61
CA GLY A 68 11.18 -15.87 4.65
C GLY A 68 10.56 -15.90 3.25
N ILE A 69 9.27 -16.23 3.21
CA ILE A 69 8.44 -16.24 2.00
C ILE A 69 7.83 -14.86 1.80
N CYS A 70 7.90 -14.34 0.58
CA CYS A 70 7.15 -13.16 0.16
C CYS A 70 6.09 -13.55 -0.86
N VAL A 71 4.81 -13.35 -0.51
CA VAL A 71 3.68 -13.56 -1.41
C VAL A 71 3.02 -12.21 -1.68
N LEU A 72 3.00 -11.84 -2.96
CA LEU A 72 2.44 -10.59 -3.45
C LEU A 72 1.19 -10.83 -4.28
N SER A 73 0.17 -10.01 -4.08
CA SER A 73 -1.05 -10.03 -4.89
C SER A 73 -1.54 -8.61 -5.23
N HIS A 74 -2.42 -8.50 -6.22
CA HIS A 74 -3.08 -7.25 -6.57
C HIS A 74 -4.28 -6.93 -5.67
N THR A 75 -4.89 -7.92 -5.01
CA THR A 75 -6.15 -7.71 -4.26
C THR A 75 -6.11 -8.30 -2.86
N ASN A 76 -6.82 -7.66 -1.94
CA ASN A 76 -7.05 -8.21 -0.60
C ASN A 76 -7.89 -9.49 -0.64
N VAL A 77 -8.74 -9.68 -1.66
CA VAL A 77 -9.53 -10.90 -1.83
C VAL A 77 -8.63 -12.11 -2.00
N ALA A 78 -7.64 -12.03 -2.89
CA ALA A 78 -6.65 -13.10 -3.07
C ALA A 78 -5.83 -13.33 -1.81
N VAL A 79 -5.37 -12.28 -1.13
CA VAL A 79 -4.65 -12.40 0.15
C VAL A 79 -5.49 -13.12 1.21
N ASN A 80 -6.77 -12.78 1.34
CA ASN A 80 -7.68 -13.40 2.30
C ASN A 80 -7.99 -14.85 1.94
N GLU A 81 -8.08 -15.17 0.64
CA GLU A 81 -8.23 -16.54 0.17
C GLU A 81 -7.03 -17.41 0.57
N ILE A 82 -5.81 -16.87 0.43
CA ILE A 82 -4.58 -17.55 0.87
C ILE A 82 -4.63 -17.83 2.38
N LYS A 83 -4.93 -16.79 3.18
CA LYS A 83 -5.02 -16.91 4.65
C LYS A 83 -6.04 -17.96 5.07
N LYS A 84 -7.21 -17.99 4.42
CA LYS A 84 -8.29 -18.91 4.75
C LYS A 84 -7.95 -20.36 4.40
N ARG A 85 -7.27 -20.59 3.26
CA ARG A 85 -7.00 -21.94 2.73
C ARG A 85 -5.79 -22.61 3.36
N LEU A 86 -4.86 -21.87 3.98
CA LEU A 86 -3.67 -22.44 4.62
C LEU A 86 -3.96 -23.13 5.96
N GLY A 87 -5.15 -22.95 6.55
CA GLY A 87 -5.56 -23.65 7.77
C GLY A 87 -4.56 -23.48 8.90
N THR A 88 -4.09 -24.60 9.48
CA THR A 88 -3.12 -24.61 10.59
C THR A 88 -1.74 -24.08 10.21
N ALA A 89 -1.36 -24.09 8.92
CA ALA A 89 -0.11 -23.52 8.43
C ALA A 89 -0.17 -21.98 8.31
N ALA A 90 -1.37 -21.39 8.38
CA ALA A 90 -1.54 -19.94 8.22
C ALA A 90 -0.72 -19.15 9.25
N ASP A 91 -0.70 -19.58 10.51
CA ASP A 91 0.04 -18.85 11.56
C ASP A 91 1.54 -18.80 11.28
N LYS A 92 2.14 -19.92 10.84
CA LYS A 92 3.56 -19.96 10.43
C LYS A 92 3.83 -19.09 9.20
N ILE A 93 2.98 -19.18 8.18
CA ILE A 93 3.14 -18.43 6.91
C ILE A 93 2.93 -16.94 7.10
N LEU A 94 2.08 -16.52 8.03
CA LEU A 94 1.79 -15.10 8.30
C LEU A 94 2.72 -14.48 9.33
N ALA A 95 3.45 -15.30 10.10
CA ALA A 95 4.44 -14.84 11.04
C ALA A 95 5.72 -14.36 10.35
N TYR A 96 6.42 -13.44 11.01
CA TYR A 96 7.79 -13.07 10.65
C TYR A 96 8.70 -14.31 10.62
N PRO A 97 9.64 -14.43 9.66
CA PRO A 97 10.09 -13.43 8.67
C PRO A 97 9.28 -13.36 7.35
N ASN A 98 8.13 -14.02 7.26
CA ASN A 98 7.33 -14.03 6.04
C ASN A 98 6.53 -12.74 5.82
N PHE A 99 6.11 -12.52 4.58
CA PHE A 99 5.17 -11.49 4.18
C PHE A 99 4.12 -12.04 3.21
N VAL A 100 2.84 -11.86 3.53
CA VAL A 100 1.72 -12.17 2.63
C VAL A 100 0.80 -10.97 2.56
N GLY A 101 0.77 -10.31 1.40
CA GLY A 101 0.05 -9.06 1.27
C GLY A 101 -0.13 -8.61 -0.18
N THR A 102 -0.71 -7.42 -0.31
CA THR A 102 -0.77 -6.75 -1.61
C THR A 102 0.56 -6.10 -1.94
N ILE A 103 0.83 -5.89 -3.23
CA ILE A 103 1.96 -5.07 -3.69
C ILE A 103 1.96 -3.71 -2.97
N GLN A 104 0.77 -3.11 -2.81
CA GLN A 104 0.63 -1.84 -2.09
C GLN A 104 1.14 -1.93 -0.65
N SER A 105 0.65 -2.89 0.13
CA SER A 105 1.09 -3.07 1.51
C SER A 105 2.57 -3.43 1.65
N PHE A 106 3.16 -4.08 0.63
CA PHE A 106 4.59 -4.37 0.59
C PHE A 106 5.39 -3.07 0.46
N ILE A 107 5.04 -2.25 -0.53
CA ILE A 107 5.67 -0.94 -0.74
C ILE A 107 5.51 -0.06 0.49
N ASP A 108 4.32 -0.02 1.08
CA ASP A 108 4.09 0.77 2.29
C ASP A 108 5.02 0.32 3.42
N LYS A 109 5.05 -0.98 3.73
CA LYS A 109 5.80 -1.55 4.86
C LYS A 109 7.31 -1.48 4.71
N PHE A 110 7.84 -1.82 3.53
CA PHE A 110 9.28 -2.03 3.34
C PHE A 110 9.98 -0.90 2.59
N VAL A 111 9.24 0.04 2.01
CA VAL A 111 9.81 1.15 1.24
C VAL A 111 9.35 2.50 1.79
N ALA A 112 8.05 2.75 1.78
CA ALA A 112 7.51 4.07 2.12
C ALA A 112 7.72 4.41 3.60
N PHE A 113 7.31 3.56 4.54
CA PHE A 113 7.48 3.84 5.96
C PHE A 113 8.95 3.94 6.37
N PRO A 114 9.86 3.01 5.99
CA PRO A 114 11.28 3.15 6.29
C PRO A 114 11.89 4.44 5.73
N TYR A 115 11.52 4.84 4.51
CA TYR A 115 11.96 6.10 3.94
C TYR A 115 11.45 7.30 4.76
N LEU A 116 10.16 7.33 5.08
CA LEU A 116 9.56 8.42 5.85
C LEU A 116 10.19 8.54 7.24
N THR A 117 10.44 7.42 7.93
CA THR A 117 11.12 7.42 9.24
C THR A 117 12.57 7.87 9.17
N ASN A 118 13.18 7.90 7.98
CA ASN A 118 14.55 8.36 7.79
C ASN A 118 14.63 9.87 7.51
N ILE A 119 13.52 10.52 7.14
CA ILE A 119 13.49 11.96 6.82
C ILE A 119 12.84 12.82 7.91
N THR A 120 12.29 12.20 8.96
CA THR A 120 11.74 12.91 10.13
C THR A 120 12.01 12.11 11.41
N ASP A 121 12.37 12.83 12.47
CA ASP A 121 12.53 12.27 13.82
C ASP A 121 11.19 12.16 14.58
N VAL A 122 10.09 12.61 13.97
CA VAL A 122 8.76 12.60 14.58
C VAL A 122 8.03 11.31 14.19
N ALA A 123 7.32 10.72 15.15
CA ALA A 123 6.51 9.53 14.92
C ALA A 123 5.44 9.79 13.84
N ILE A 124 5.40 8.93 12.83
CA ILE A 124 4.48 9.08 11.70
C ILE A 124 3.08 8.62 12.08
N GLN A 125 2.10 9.48 11.80
CA GLN A 125 0.68 9.19 11.90
C GLN A 125 0.02 9.33 10.51
N VAL A 126 -0.50 8.21 10.00
CA VAL A 126 -1.38 8.22 8.83
C VAL A 126 -2.77 8.64 9.26
N VAL A 127 -3.31 9.69 8.64
CA VAL A 127 -4.66 10.19 8.89
C VAL A 127 -5.51 10.13 7.62
N ASP A 128 -6.82 10.08 7.80
CA ASP A 128 -7.76 10.18 6.68
C ASP A 128 -7.80 11.60 6.08
N ASP A 129 -8.51 11.71 4.97
CA ASP A 129 -8.65 12.93 4.19
C ASP A 129 -9.29 14.10 4.94
N ILE A 130 -10.16 13.82 5.90
CA ILE A 130 -10.90 14.83 6.68
C ILE A 130 -9.98 15.39 7.76
N ASN A 131 -9.39 14.50 8.54
CA ASN A 131 -8.43 14.84 9.59
C ASN A 131 -7.19 15.55 9.02
N TYR A 132 -6.69 15.12 7.86
CA TYR A 132 -5.59 15.81 7.20
C TYR A 132 -5.95 17.25 6.84
N ALA A 133 -7.14 17.47 6.26
CA ALA A 133 -7.58 18.79 5.85
C ALA A 133 -7.80 19.73 7.04
N ASP A 134 -8.35 19.21 8.15
CA ASP A 134 -8.51 19.95 9.40
C ASP A 134 -7.16 20.39 9.98
N ARG A 135 -6.21 19.47 10.12
CA ARG A 135 -4.87 19.79 10.64
C ARG A 135 -4.12 20.80 9.76
N LEU A 136 -4.22 20.66 8.44
CA LEU A 136 -3.65 21.63 7.49
C LEU A 136 -4.30 23.00 7.64
N TRP A 137 -5.62 23.05 7.75
CA TRP A 137 -6.32 24.32 7.92
C TRP A 137 -5.97 25.02 9.23
N ASN A 138 -5.93 24.27 10.34
CA ASN A 138 -5.55 24.80 11.65
C ASN A 138 -4.14 25.42 11.63
N LEU A 139 -3.18 24.74 11.00
CA LEU A 139 -1.82 25.28 10.82
C LEU A 139 -1.79 26.51 9.90
N CYS A 140 -2.53 26.46 8.79
CA CYS A 140 -2.65 27.55 7.82
C CYS A 140 -3.26 28.81 8.45
N ASN A 141 -4.28 28.64 9.29
CA ASN A 141 -5.03 29.73 9.90
C ASN A 141 -4.31 30.34 11.12
N SER A 142 -3.45 29.57 11.78
CA SER A 142 -2.72 30.01 12.97
C SER A 142 -1.40 30.75 12.66
N SER A 143 -0.90 30.67 11.43
CA SER A 143 0.40 31.23 11.06
C SER A 143 0.32 32.28 9.94
N LYS A 144 0.87 33.47 10.19
CA LYS A 144 0.98 34.55 9.18
C LYS A 144 1.82 34.12 7.96
N LYS A 145 2.69 33.11 8.12
CA LYS A 145 3.48 32.48 7.04
C LYS A 145 2.60 32.06 5.87
N TYR A 146 1.39 31.57 6.13
CA TYR A 146 0.49 30.99 5.13
C TYR A 146 -0.62 31.96 4.66
N SER A 147 -0.45 33.26 4.89
CA SER A 147 -1.49 34.27 4.61
C SER A 147 -2.00 34.30 3.15
N LYS A 148 -1.15 33.99 2.16
CA LYS A 148 -1.57 34.00 0.74
C LYS A 148 -2.40 32.77 0.39
N LEU A 149 -2.01 31.60 0.89
CA LEU A 149 -2.79 30.38 0.81
C LEU A 149 -4.12 30.52 1.56
N GLN A 150 -4.09 31.04 2.79
CA GLN A 150 -5.27 31.30 3.61
C GLN A 150 -6.27 32.21 2.89
N TYR A 151 -5.81 33.33 2.32
CA TYR A 151 -6.64 34.23 1.53
C TYR A 151 -7.24 33.53 0.30
N LEU A 152 -6.41 32.77 -0.44
CA LEU A 152 -6.88 32.02 -1.61
C LEU A 152 -8.00 31.05 -1.24
N ILE A 153 -7.83 30.28 -0.16
CA ILE A 153 -8.83 29.31 0.31
C ILE A 153 -10.12 30.01 0.70
N LYS A 154 -10.06 31.01 1.60
CA LYS A 154 -11.26 31.76 2.06
C LYS A 154 -12.05 32.34 0.90
N LYS A 155 -11.36 33.05 -0.02
CA LYS A 155 -11.98 33.65 -1.20
C LYS A 155 -12.67 32.62 -2.10
N ASN A 156 -12.05 31.45 -2.32
CA ASN A 156 -12.65 30.44 -3.19
C ASN A 156 -13.81 29.68 -2.52
N VAL A 157 -13.77 29.51 -1.20
CA VAL A 157 -14.90 28.94 -0.44
C VAL A 157 -16.10 29.88 -0.49
N GLU A 158 -15.90 31.18 -0.24
CA GLU A 158 -16.96 32.20 -0.29
C GLU A 158 -17.71 32.25 -1.63
N ILE A 159 -17.00 32.04 -2.74
CA ILE A 159 -17.56 32.12 -4.10
C ILE A 159 -18.07 30.73 -4.57
N SER A 160 -17.75 29.65 -3.87
CA SER A 160 -18.10 28.31 -4.32
C SER A 160 -19.50 27.89 -3.87
N SER A 161 -20.30 27.35 -4.79
CA SER A 161 -21.51 26.60 -4.46
C SER A 161 -21.25 25.14 -4.04
N LYS A 162 -20.01 24.64 -4.19
CA LYS A 162 -19.64 23.23 -3.97
C LYS A 162 -18.93 22.97 -2.65
N TYR A 163 -18.41 24.01 -2.01
CA TYR A 163 -17.61 23.93 -0.79
C TYR A 163 -18.17 24.91 0.22
N ASN A 164 -18.48 24.43 1.42
CA ASN A 164 -19.07 25.20 2.51
C ASN A 164 -18.06 25.47 3.64
N SER A 165 -16.86 24.90 3.57
CA SER A 165 -15.81 25.09 4.56
C SER A 165 -14.40 25.02 3.95
N PRO A 166 -13.38 25.66 4.56
CA PRO A 166 -11.98 25.54 4.16
C PRO A 166 -11.46 24.10 4.10
N GLU A 167 -11.81 23.27 5.08
CA GLU A 167 -11.40 21.87 5.17
C GLU A 167 -11.97 21.06 3.99
N SER A 168 -13.25 21.27 3.67
CA SER A 168 -13.90 20.62 2.53
C SER A 168 -13.22 20.97 1.20
N TYR A 169 -12.71 22.20 1.08
CA TYR A 169 -11.99 22.70 -0.08
C TYR A 169 -10.56 22.12 -0.16
N ILE A 170 -9.82 22.16 0.97
CA ILE A 170 -8.46 21.62 1.11
C ILE A 170 -8.41 20.14 0.77
N ARG A 171 -9.42 19.37 1.19
CA ARG A 171 -9.50 17.91 0.93
C ARG A 171 -9.32 17.56 -0.55
N ASP A 172 -9.82 18.43 -1.43
CA ASP A 172 -9.80 18.27 -2.88
C ASP A 172 -8.65 19.04 -3.56
N MET A 173 -7.81 19.76 -2.80
CA MET A 173 -6.61 20.44 -3.31
C MET A 173 -5.48 19.45 -3.62
N TYR A 174 -4.75 19.68 -4.70
CA TYR A 174 -3.55 18.92 -5.07
C TYR A 174 -2.61 19.74 -5.96
N ILE A 175 -1.34 19.36 -6.00
CA ILE A 175 -0.35 19.88 -6.96
C ILE A 175 -0.40 18.98 -8.20
N GLY A 176 -0.67 19.58 -9.36
CA GLY A 176 -0.61 18.87 -10.65
C GLY A 176 0.83 18.60 -11.09
N GLU A 177 1.01 17.76 -12.11
CA GLU A 177 2.33 17.43 -12.67
C GLU A 177 3.07 18.66 -13.22
N ASP A 178 2.34 19.71 -13.61
CA ASP A 178 2.90 20.99 -14.02
C ASP A 178 3.24 21.93 -12.85
N GLY A 179 3.25 21.41 -11.62
CA GLY A 179 3.53 22.14 -10.38
C GLY A 179 2.42 23.12 -9.96
N LYS A 180 1.30 23.19 -10.70
CA LYS A 180 0.22 24.15 -10.42
C LYS A 180 -0.75 23.59 -9.39
N LEU A 181 -1.27 24.47 -8.55
CA LEU A 181 -2.27 24.12 -7.54
C LEU A 181 -3.66 23.98 -8.17
N ARG A 182 -4.34 22.87 -7.87
CA ARG A 182 -5.59 22.43 -8.52
C ARG A 182 -6.61 21.91 -7.53
N ILE A 183 -7.85 21.82 -7.98
CA ILE A 183 -8.98 21.22 -7.26
C ILE A 183 -9.54 20.04 -8.07
N LYS A 184 -9.58 18.84 -7.46
CA LYS A 184 -9.99 17.59 -8.12
C LYS A 184 -11.36 17.69 -8.78
N LYS A 185 -12.38 18.17 -8.04
CA LYS A 185 -13.78 18.19 -8.52
C LYS A 185 -14.08 19.17 -9.64
N ILE A 186 -13.25 20.20 -9.83
CA ILE A 186 -13.47 21.25 -10.83
C ILE A 186 -12.42 21.14 -11.96
N LYS A 187 -11.39 20.28 -11.78
CA LYS A 187 -10.19 20.20 -12.64
C LYS A 187 -9.62 21.59 -13.00
N LYS A 188 -9.79 22.55 -12.09
CA LYS A 188 -9.46 23.96 -12.31
C LYS A 188 -8.10 24.27 -11.71
N CYS A 189 -7.29 25.01 -12.46
CA CYS A 189 -6.11 25.68 -11.93
C CYS A 189 -6.56 26.80 -10.99
N ILE A 190 -6.19 26.69 -9.71
CA ILE A 190 -6.51 27.71 -8.70
C ILE A 190 -5.33 28.63 -8.40
N SER A 191 -4.10 28.20 -8.70
CA SER A 191 -2.90 29.03 -8.58
C SER A 191 -1.75 28.45 -9.44
N GLY A 192 -0.98 29.33 -10.08
CA GLY A 192 0.20 28.97 -10.88
C GLY A 192 1.36 28.44 -10.02
N ASN A 193 2.31 27.72 -10.60
CA ASN A 193 3.44 27.13 -9.87
C ASN A 193 4.38 28.19 -9.24
N ASP A 194 4.51 29.34 -9.87
CA ASP A 194 5.30 30.50 -9.46
C ASP A 194 4.68 31.27 -8.28
N LYS A 195 3.38 31.07 -8.01
CA LYS A 195 2.62 31.91 -7.09
C LYS A 195 2.91 31.58 -5.62
N PRO A 196 2.94 32.61 -4.74
CA PRO A 196 3.15 32.43 -3.30
C PRO A 196 2.19 31.43 -2.65
N SER A 197 0.91 31.41 -3.04
CA SER A 197 -0.09 30.46 -2.52
C SER A 197 0.24 29.01 -2.85
N THR A 198 0.84 28.74 -4.01
CA THR A 198 1.23 27.38 -4.40
C THR A 198 2.44 26.92 -3.60
N LYS A 199 3.45 27.79 -3.46
CA LYS A 199 4.62 27.52 -2.62
C LYS A 199 4.22 27.26 -1.16
N GLN A 200 3.39 28.15 -0.59
CA GLN A 200 2.85 27.99 0.76
C GLN A 200 2.06 26.69 0.96
N PHE A 201 1.38 26.17 -0.06
CA PHE A 201 0.69 24.88 0.02
C PHE A 201 1.65 23.69 -0.01
N ILE A 202 2.80 23.81 -0.67
CA ILE A 202 3.86 22.80 -0.61
C ILE A 202 4.52 22.85 0.78
N ASP A 203 4.95 24.04 1.20
CA ASP A 203 5.62 24.27 2.48
C ASP A 203 4.80 23.78 3.68
N ILE A 204 3.48 23.98 3.69
CA ILE A 204 2.63 23.51 4.80
C ILE A 204 2.49 21.98 4.83
N LYS A 205 2.54 21.31 3.68
CA LYS A 205 2.52 19.85 3.62
C LYS A 205 3.83 19.26 4.12
N GLU A 206 4.95 19.89 3.79
CA GLU A 206 6.27 19.54 4.32
C GLU A 206 6.32 19.77 5.82
N GLU A 207 5.80 20.90 6.31
CA GLU A 207 5.74 21.19 7.76
C GLU A 207 4.88 20.16 8.52
N LEU A 208 3.72 19.76 7.96
CA LEU A 208 2.89 18.69 8.54
C LEU A 208 3.63 17.35 8.64
N LEU A 209 4.44 17.00 7.63
CA LEU A 209 5.23 15.78 7.65
C LEU A 209 6.41 15.90 8.62
N SER A 210 7.30 16.86 8.41
CA SER A 210 8.58 16.96 9.10
C SER A 210 8.44 17.32 10.58
N ASN A 211 7.52 18.23 10.92
CA ASN A 211 7.39 18.74 12.29
C ASN A 211 6.26 18.08 13.09
N HIS A 212 5.26 17.52 12.41
CA HIS A 212 4.10 16.93 13.08
C HIS A 212 3.89 15.44 12.79
N GLY A 213 4.69 14.84 11.89
CA GLY A 213 4.57 13.43 11.53
C GLY A 213 3.27 13.07 10.80
N ILE A 214 2.54 14.04 10.25
CA ILE A 214 1.19 13.81 9.69
C ILE A 214 1.27 13.55 8.19
N ILE A 215 0.76 12.38 7.77
CA ILE A 215 0.61 12.03 6.36
C ILE A 215 -0.81 11.58 6.01
N ARG A 216 -1.20 11.79 4.76
CA ARG A 216 -2.47 11.31 4.19
C ARG A 216 -2.25 9.93 3.56
N TYR A 217 -3.23 9.02 3.66
CA TYR A 217 -3.13 7.66 3.09
C TYR A 217 -2.71 7.63 1.61
N ALA A 218 -3.23 8.55 0.80
CA ALA A 218 -2.89 8.67 -0.62
C ALA A 218 -1.43 9.10 -0.88
N LEU A 219 -0.73 9.67 0.10
CA LEU A 219 0.67 10.09 -0.03
C LEU A 219 1.67 8.94 0.17
N CYS A 220 1.34 7.86 0.89
CA CYS A 220 2.24 6.69 1.01
C CYS A 220 2.64 6.10 -0.37
N ILE A 221 1.76 6.28 -1.37
CA ILE A 221 1.96 5.84 -2.76
C ILE A 221 2.78 6.85 -3.58
N CYS A 222 2.67 8.14 -3.26
CA CYS A 222 3.21 9.23 -4.08
C CYS A 222 4.55 9.78 -3.60
N THR A 223 5.12 9.29 -2.49
CA THR A 223 6.41 9.78 -1.98
C THR A 223 7.56 9.62 -3.00
N PHE A 224 7.44 8.70 -3.97
CA PHE A 224 8.40 8.61 -5.07
C PHE A 224 8.35 9.77 -6.08
N LYS A 225 7.25 10.52 -6.15
CA LYS A 225 7.10 11.65 -7.10
C LYS A 225 7.57 12.99 -6.54
N LEU A 226 7.92 13.05 -5.25
CA LEU A 226 8.48 14.26 -4.61
C LEU A 226 10.01 14.27 -4.59
N CYS A 227 10.66 13.20 -5.08
CA CYS A 227 12.11 13.03 -5.07
C CYS A 227 12.78 13.15 -6.44
N ASN A 228 12.07 13.60 -7.49
CA ASN A 228 12.64 13.95 -8.80
C ASN A 228 12.16 15.31 -9.25
#